data_AF-A0A9D5INC0-F1
#
_entry.id   AF-A0A9D5INC0-F1
#
_cell.length_a   1.000
_cell.length_b   1.000
_cell.length_c   1.000
_cell.angle_alpha   90.00
_cell.angle_beta   90.00
_cell.angle_gamma   90.00
#
_symmetry.space_group_name_H-M   'P 1'
#
loop_
_entity.id
_entity.type
_entity.pdbx_description
1 polymer ?
#
loop_
_entity_poly.entity_id
_entity_poly.type
_entity_poly.pdbx_seq_one_letter_code
_entity_poly.pdbx_strand_id
1 'polypeptide(L)'
;MATEHTSLTSDLLARVVGAIAQDGGWLPFDRFMAMALYEPGLGYYANTSAKFGHTPQGGSDFVTAPELTPLFGHTLARQVAQALDATGTDEVWEFGAGTGALALQVIEALADQGRPLRGYTIVDLSGSLRERQRATLAAHADVVRWVDALPERMEGVVLGNEVLDAMPVQLLARVGGVWVERGVAWHSNQLVWADRPTDLRPPVEVPGEHDYLTEIHPQAEAFVRTLADRLQRGAAFFLDYGFPEAEYFHPQRHMGTVMCHHAHRSDSNPLVDVGQKDITAHVNFTGIALAAQDAGLQVMGYTSQGRFLLNSGMLTLAQSADARQNAMMQKLLNEHEMGELFKVIALAPDASAQGWVPLGFAVGDRTHRL
;
A
#
# COMPACT_ATOMS: atom_id res chain seq x y z
N MET A 1 12.90 -33.41 -29.10
CA MET A 1 12.90 -32.98 -27.69
C MET A 1 12.42 -31.55 -27.68
N ALA A 2 11.12 -31.35 -27.48
CA ALA A 2 10.55 -30.03 -27.28
C ALA A 2 10.78 -29.66 -25.83
N THR A 3 11.48 -28.56 -25.58
CA THR A 3 11.56 -27.92 -24.27
C THR A 3 10.14 -27.50 -23.88
N GLU A 4 9.54 -28.20 -22.91
CA GLU A 4 8.33 -27.74 -22.23
C GLU A 4 8.64 -26.37 -21.63
N HIS A 5 7.98 -25.33 -22.14
CA HIS A 5 7.92 -24.05 -21.46
C HIS A 5 7.02 -24.23 -20.24
N THR A 6 7.59 -24.55 -19.08
CA THR A 6 6.90 -24.39 -17.81
C THR A 6 6.45 -22.93 -17.68
N SER A 7 5.16 -22.71 -17.45
CA SER A 7 4.60 -21.38 -17.21
C SER A 7 5.17 -20.84 -15.89
N LEU A 8 5.40 -19.53 -15.77
CA LEU A 8 5.78 -18.88 -14.50
C LEU A 8 4.88 -19.32 -13.32
N THR A 9 3.61 -19.57 -13.62
CA THR A 9 2.59 -20.05 -12.69
C THR A 9 2.89 -21.47 -12.17
N SER A 10 3.37 -22.37 -13.04
CA SER A 10 3.70 -23.75 -12.63
C SER A 10 4.95 -23.78 -11.73
N ASP A 11 5.91 -22.89 -11.99
CA ASP A 11 7.15 -22.83 -11.19
C ASP A 11 6.89 -22.22 -9.80
N LEU A 12 6.09 -21.15 -9.74
CA LEU A 12 5.68 -20.56 -8.45
C LEU A 12 4.84 -21.54 -7.63
N LEU A 13 3.87 -22.20 -8.27
CA LEU A 13 3.05 -23.20 -7.60
C LEU A 13 3.91 -24.34 -7.04
N ALA A 14 4.90 -24.82 -7.79
CA ALA A 14 5.83 -25.83 -7.30
C ALA A 14 6.61 -25.36 -6.07
N ARG A 15 7.04 -24.08 -6.02
CA ARG A 15 7.70 -23.50 -4.83
C ARG A 15 6.76 -23.45 -3.63
N VAL A 16 5.53 -22.97 -3.82
CA VAL A 16 4.53 -22.91 -2.75
C VAL A 16 4.23 -24.31 -2.20
N VAL A 17 4.01 -25.29 -3.08
CA VAL A 17 3.76 -26.70 -2.67
C VAL A 17 4.97 -27.28 -1.94
N GLY A 18 6.18 -26.99 -2.40
CA GLY A 18 7.41 -27.37 -1.70
C GLY A 18 7.51 -26.77 -0.30
N ALA A 19 7.19 -25.48 -0.15
CA ALA A 19 7.17 -24.80 1.15
C ALA A 19 6.11 -25.38 2.09
N ILE A 20 4.90 -25.67 1.59
CA ILE A 20 3.84 -26.36 2.34
C ILE A 20 4.33 -27.71 2.85
N ALA A 21 4.97 -28.52 1.99
CA ALA A 21 5.48 -29.83 2.37
C ALA A 21 6.59 -29.75 3.43
N GLN A 22 7.48 -28.75 3.32
CA GLN A 22 8.56 -28.52 4.29
C GLN A 22 8.04 -28.07 5.66
N ASP A 23 6.92 -27.35 5.69
CA ASP A 23 6.32 -26.80 6.92
C ASP A 23 5.22 -27.70 7.52
N GLY A 24 5.33 -29.01 7.29
CA GLY A 24 4.42 -30.00 7.86
C GLY A 24 3.01 -29.98 7.25
N GLY A 25 2.89 -29.59 5.98
CA GLY A 25 1.65 -29.65 5.21
C GLY A 25 0.75 -28.41 5.29
N TRP A 26 1.25 -27.29 5.81
CA TRP A 26 0.47 -26.07 5.98
C TRP A 26 1.38 -24.84 6.01
N LEU A 27 0.94 -23.73 5.43
CA LEU A 27 1.59 -22.42 5.57
C LEU A 27 0.59 -21.41 6.15
N PRO A 28 1.06 -20.46 6.99
CA PRO A 28 0.24 -19.32 7.35
C PRO A 28 0.00 -18.45 6.11
N PHE A 29 -1.15 -17.75 6.07
CA PHE A 29 -1.57 -17.03 4.87
C PHE A 29 -0.61 -15.89 4.49
N ASP A 30 0.00 -15.22 5.47
CA ASP A 30 1.00 -14.18 5.25
C ASP A 30 2.21 -14.70 4.47
N ARG A 31 2.71 -15.89 4.80
CA ARG A 31 3.82 -16.53 4.10
C ARG A 31 3.41 -16.95 2.68
N PHE A 32 2.20 -17.48 2.52
CA PHE A 32 1.65 -17.76 1.20
C PHE A 32 1.55 -16.49 0.34
N MET A 33 0.96 -15.42 0.88
CA MET A 33 0.78 -14.13 0.21
C MET A 33 2.15 -13.51 -0.14
N ALA A 34 3.13 -13.59 0.76
CA ALA A 34 4.50 -13.14 0.49
C ALA A 34 5.14 -13.89 -0.69
N MET A 35 4.97 -15.21 -0.79
CA MET A 35 5.45 -15.98 -1.95
C MET A 35 4.68 -15.62 -3.22
N ALA A 36 3.35 -15.52 -3.15
CA ALA A 36 2.51 -15.18 -4.28
C ALA A 36 2.85 -13.81 -4.88
N LEU A 37 3.19 -12.83 -4.03
CA LEU A 37 3.45 -11.45 -4.43
C LEU A 37 4.93 -11.16 -4.70
N TYR A 38 5.84 -11.68 -3.89
CA TYR A 38 7.23 -11.19 -3.83
C TYR A 38 8.29 -12.26 -4.08
N GLU A 39 7.93 -13.51 -4.37
CA GLU A 39 8.92 -14.56 -4.70
C GLU A 39 9.82 -14.09 -5.86
N PRO A 40 11.15 -14.00 -5.68
CA PRO A 40 12.03 -13.41 -6.68
C PRO A 40 11.88 -14.05 -8.08
N GLY A 41 11.54 -13.20 -9.06
CA GLY A 41 11.35 -13.60 -10.46
C GLY A 41 10.01 -14.29 -10.78
N LEU A 42 9.22 -14.67 -9.77
CA LEU A 42 8.00 -15.48 -9.95
C LEU A 42 6.74 -14.80 -9.39
N GLY A 43 6.85 -14.20 -8.21
CA GLY A 43 5.75 -13.51 -7.53
C GLY A 43 5.21 -12.34 -8.35
N TYR A 44 3.96 -11.98 -8.10
CA TYR A 44 3.20 -10.97 -8.84
C TYR A 44 4.01 -9.68 -9.02
N TYR A 45 4.52 -9.07 -7.96
CA TYR A 45 5.33 -7.86 -8.05
C TYR A 45 6.77 -8.11 -8.51
N ALA A 46 7.31 -9.32 -8.39
CA ALA A 46 8.72 -9.64 -8.67
C ALA A 46 8.99 -10.23 -10.08
N ASN A 47 7.96 -10.53 -10.88
CA ASN A 47 8.09 -11.04 -12.25
C ASN A 47 8.05 -9.91 -13.32
N THR A 48 8.25 -10.25 -14.60
CA THR A 48 8.36 -9.26 -15.69
C THR A 48 7.03 -8.89 -16.37
N SER A 49 5.87 -9.34 -15.87
CA SER A 49 4.60 -8.98 -16.49
C SER A 49 4.34 -7.48 -16.39
N ALA A 50 3.61 -6.92 -17.36
CA ALA A 50 2.98 -5.62 -17.14
C ALA A 50 1.91 -5.77 -16.04
N LYS A 51 1.79 -4.77 -15.17
CA LYS A 51 0.89 -4.80 -13.99
C LYS A 51 0.05 -3.52 -13.89
N PHE A 52 0.67 -2.37 -14.16
CA PHE A 52 0.05 -1.05 -14.07
C PHE A 52 -0.25 -0.43 -15.44
N GLY A 53 -1.47 0.08 -15.62
CA GLY A 53 -1.90 0.75 -16.85
C GLY A 53 -3.42 0.89 -16.99
N HIS A 54 -3.86 1.61 -18.02
CA HIS A 54 -5.27 2.03 -18.18
C HIS A 54 -6.21 1.01 -18.81
N THR A 55 -5.70 -0.04 -19.45
CA THR A 55 -6.54 -0.97 -20.21
C THR A 55 -6.06 -2.42 -20.08
N PRO A 56 -6.98 -3.40 -20.14
CA PRO A 56 -6.63 -4.81 -20.21
C PRO A 56 -5.76 -5.15 -21.42
N GLN A 57 -5.92 -4.43 -22.55
CA GLN A 57 -5.10 -4.64 -23.75
C GLN A 57 -3.63 -4.22 -23.55
N GLY A 58 -3.34 -3.36 -22.57
CA GLY A 58 -1.97 -3.03 -22.16
C GLY A 58 -1.37 -4.03 -21.17
N GLY A 59 -2.08 -5.11 -20.82
CA GLY A 59 -1.65 -6.09 -19.84
C GLY A 59 -1.60 -5.55 -18.42
N SER A 60 -2.48 -4.61 -18.07
CA SER A 60 -2.57 -4.04 -16.72
C SER A 60 -3.70 -4.67 -15.92
N ASP A 61 -3.53 -4.76 -14.61
CA ASP A 61 -4.51 -5.36 -13.71
C ASP A 61 -5.35 -4.31 -13.00
N PHE A 62 -4.78 -3.13 -12.71
CA PHE A 62 -5.47 -1.99 -12.10
C PHE A 62 -4.85 -0.63 -12.46
N VAL A 63 -5.58 0.44 -12.16
CA VAL A 63 -5.18 1.85 -12.32
C VAL A 63 -5.09 2.48 -10.94
N THR A 64 -3.90 2.97 -10.57
CA THR A 64 -3.68 3.70 -9.31
C THR A 64 -3.91 5.20 -9.50
N ALA A 65 -4.08 5.94 -8.41
CA ALA A 65 -4.36 7.38 -8.43
C ALA A 65 -3.35 8.22 -9.26
N PRO A 66 -2.02 7.98 -9.20
CA PRO A 66 -1.04 8.72 -10.01
C PRO A 66 -1.22 8.54 -11.53
N GLU A 67 -1.77 7.42 -11.97
CA GLU A 67 -2.01 7.13 -13.39
C GLU A 67 -3.29 7.82 -13.90
N LEU A 68 -4.27 8.07 -13.02
CA LEU A 68 -5.56 8.67 -13.42
C LEU A 68 -5.40 10.11 -13.93
N THR A 69 -4.65 10.93 -13.20
CA THR A 69 -4.44 12.35 -13.54
C THR A 69 -3.22 12.93 -12.82
N PRO A 70 -2.40 13.78 -13.49
CA PRO A 70 -1.28 14.48 -12.85
C PRO A 70 -1.69 15.37 -11.67
N LEU A 71 -2.98 15.76 -11.60
CA LEU A 71 -3.51 16.54 -10.49
C LEU A 71 -3.29 15.86 -9.13
N PHE A 72 -3.22 14.53 -9.08
CA PHE A 72 -2.95 13.80 -7.84
C PHE A 72 -1.55 14.12 -7.30
N GLY A 73 -0.49 13.85 -8.09
CA GLY A 73 0.89 14.12 -7.66
C GLY A 73 1.17 15.61 -7.46
N HIS A 74 0.60 16.49 -8.29
CA HIS A 74 0.74 17.95 -8.09
C HIS A 74 0.08 18.42 -6.78
N THR A 75 -1.06 17.82 -6.40
CA THR A 75 -1.71 18.12 -5.12
C THR A 75 -0.88 17.61 -3.95
N LEU A 76 -0.38 16.37 -4.04
CA LEU A 76 0.50 15.79 -3.02
C LEU A 76 1.80 16.60 -2.87
N ALA A 77 2.37 17.10 -3.97
CA ALA A 77 3.55 17.95 -3.96
C ALA A 77 3.37 19.20 -3.10
N ARG A 78 2.16 19.76 -2.98
CA ARG A 78 1.88 20.89 -2.07
C ARG A 78 1.99 20.49 -0.60
N GLN A 79 1.53 19.29 -0.23
CA GLN A 79 1.70 18.75 1.11
C GLN A 79 3.18 18.42 1.40
N VAL A 80 3.87 17.81 0.42
CA VAL A 80 5.30 17.50 0.51
C VAL A 80 6.12 18.78 0.71
N ALA A 81 5.87 19.81 -0.10
CA ALA A 81 6.45 21.14 0.03
C ALA A 81 6.33 21.71 1.45
N GLN A 82 5.12 21.68 2.04
CA GLN A 82 4.92 22.15 3.41
C GLN A 82 5.74 21.34 4.42
N ALA A 83 5.75 20.01 4.30
CA ALA A 83 6.46 19.14 5.23
C ALA A 83 7.99 19.31 5.14
N LEU A 84 8.54 19.49 3.94
CA LEU A 84 9.96 19.82 3.74
C LEU A 84 10.34 21.13 4.45
N ASP A 85 9.51 22.18 4.31
CA ASP A 85 9.75 23.47 4.99
C ASP A 85 9.67 23.34 6.51
N ALA A 86 8.60 22.70 7.00
CA ALA A 86 8.34 22.59 8.43
C ALA A 86 9.41 21.77 9.17
N THR A 87 10.02 20.80 8.48
CA THR A 87 11.02 19.91 9.06
C THR A 87 12.46 20.29 8.70
N GLY A 88 12.66 21.30 7.86
CA GLY A 88 13.98 21.70 7.36
C GLY A 88 14.68 20.55 6.63
N THR A 89 13.95 19.82 5.78
CA THR A 89 14.47 18.71 4.97
C THR A 89 14.30 18.98 3.49
N ASP A 90 15.05 18.27 2.65
CA ASP A 90 15.17 18.52 1.20
C ASP A 90 15.17 17.26 0.33
N GLU A 91 14.84 16.10 0.92
CA GLU A 91 14.75 14.80 0.25
C GLU A 91 13.36 14.20 0.37
N VAL A 92 12.98 13.41 -0.63
CA VAL A 92 11.77 12.59 -0.63
C VAL A 92 12.15 11.12 -0.73
N TRP A 93 11.41 10.27 -0.01
CA TRP A 93 11.53 8.82 -0.03
C TRP A 93 10.19 8.24 -0.46
N GLU A 94 10.15 7.41 -1.49
CA GLU A 94 8.92 6.74 -1.93
C GLU A 94 9.07 5.22 -1.81
N PHE A 95 8.17 4.61 -1.05
CA PHE A 95 8.03 3.17 -1.02
C PHE A 95 7.05 2.73 -2.12
N GLY A 96 7.41 1.72 -2.90
CA GLY A 96 6.52 1.14 -3.91
C GLY A 96 6.12 2.13 -5.02
N ALA A 97 7.09 2.77 -5.68
CA ALA A 97 6.84 3.83 -6.66
C ALA A 97 6.12 3.39 -7.96
N GLY A 98 5.70 2.13 -8.06
CA GLY A 98 4.99 1.59 -9.21
C GLY A 98 5.72 1.86 -10.53
N THR A 99 5.11 2.68 -11.39
CA THR A 99 5.63 3.07 -12.70
C THR A 99 6.63 4.23 -12.67
N GLY A 100 6.77 4.90 -11.52
CA GLY A 100 7.48 6.17 -11.36
C GLY A 100 6.62 7.42 -11.65
N ALA A 101 5.33 7.26 -11.95
CA ALA A 101 4.45 8.39 -12.28
C ALA A 101 4.28 9.39 -11.14
N LEU A 102 4.11 8.92 -9.89
CA LEU A 102 4.00 9.80 -8.73
C LEU A 102 5.30 10.56 -8.47
N ALA A 103 6.44 9.85 -8.50
CA ALA A 103 7.76 10.46 -8.40
C ALA A 103 7.96 11.59 -9.42
N LEU A 104 7.65 11.34 -10.69
CA LEU A 104 7.78 12.33 -11.76
C LEU A 104 6.94 13.58 -11.44
N GLN A 105 5.66 13.38 -11.13
CA GLN A 105 4.73 14.48 -10.82
C GLN A 105 5.17 15.30 -9.60
N VAL A 106 5.69 14.66 -8.55
CA VAL A 106 6.16 15.36 -7.35
C VAL A 106 7.45 16.13 -7.63
N ILE A 107 8.41 15.53 -8.32
CA ILE A 107 9.68 16.18 -8.68
C ILE A 107 9.42 17.42 -9.54
N GLU A 108 8.64 17.29 -10.62
CA GLU A 108 8.33 18.39 -11.53
C GLU A 108 7.53 19.49 -10.83
N ALA A 109 6.48 19.13 -10.07
CA ALA A 109 5.65 20.12 -9.38
C ALA A 109 6.41 20.92 -8.31
N LEU A 110 7.39 20.32 -7.64
CA LEU A 110 8.26 21.03 -6.69
C LEU A 110 9.29 21.91 -7.41
N ALA A 111 9.87 21.43 -8.52
CA ALA A 111 10.78 22.23 -9.35
C ALA A 111 10.08 23.48 -9.92
N ASP A 112 8.85 23.34 -10.41
CA ASP A 112 8.02 24.44 -10.94
C ASP A 112 7.66 25.48 -9.86
N GLN A 113 7.62 25.08 -8.59
CA GLN A 113 7.45 25.98 -7.45
C GLN A 113 8.76 26.68 -7.04
N GLY A 114 9.86 26.48 -7.78
CA GLY A 114 11.19 27.00 -7.45
C GLY A 114 11.86 26.26 -6.29
N ARG A 115 11.47 25.01 -6.04
CA ARG A 115 11.91 24.20 -4.88
C ARG A 115 12.42 22.81 -5.33
N PRO A 116 13.48 22.75 -6.16
CA PRO A 116 14.01 21.46 -6.59
C PRO A 116 14.51 20.65 -5.38
N LEU A 117 14.25 19.34 -5.42
CA LEU A 117 14.71 18.41 -4.39
C LEU A 117 16.22 18.16 -4.49
N ARG A 118 16.87 17.89 -3.35
CA ARG A 118 18.25 17.37 -3.32
C ARG A 118 18.31 15.91 -3.74
N GLY A 119 17.24 15.16 -3.49
CA GLY A 119 17.17 13.75 -3.82
C GLY A 119 15.76 13.19 -3.72
N TYR A 120 15.47 12.21 -4.58
CA TYR A 120 14.26 11.41 -4.55
C TYR A 120 14.64 9.93 -4.52
N THR A 121 14.47 9.28 -3.38
CA THR A 121 14.89 7.89 -3.18
C THR A 121 13.71 6.95 -3.28
N ILE A 122 13.76 6.01 -4.23
CA ILE A 122 12.76 4.95 -4.40
C ILE A 122 13.22 3.68 -3.68
N VAL A 123 12.35 3.16 -2.83
CA VAL A 123 12.51 1.88 -2.15
C VAL A 123 11.53 0.89 -2.78
N ASP A 124 12.07 -0.04 -3.57
CA ASP A 124 11.27 -1.04 -4.29
C ASP A 124 11.91 -2.41 -4.18
N LEU A 125 11.12 -3.39 -3.73
CA LEU A 125 11.52 -4.80 -3.62
C LEU A 125 11.55 -5.48 -5.00
N SER A 126 10.86 -4.92 -5.99
CA SER A 126 10.78 -5.46 -7.34
C SER A 126 11.91 -4.93 -8.22
N GLY A 127 12.82 -5.81 -8.63
CA GLY A 127 13.81 -5.49 -9.67
C GLY A 127 13.17 -5.16 -11.03
N SER A 128 11.97 -5.69 -11.30
CA SER A 128 11.29 -5.51 -12.59
C SER A 128 10.73 -4.09 -12.80
N LEU A 129 10.25 -3.46 -11.72
CA LEU A 129 9.66 -2.12 -11.81
C LEU A 129 10.72 -1.02 -11.92
N ARG A 130 11.94 -1.27 -11.42
CA ARG A 130 13.05 -0.31 -11.50
C ARG A 130 13.39 0.12 -12.92
N GLU A 131 13.33 -0.79 -13.89
CA GLU A 131 13.64 -0.42 -15.27
C GLU A 131 12.57 0.48 -15.88
N ARG A 132 11.29 0.20 -15.60
CA ARG A 132 10.20 1.09 -15.99
C ARG A 132 10.32 2.46 -15.31
N GLN A 133 10.62 2.49 -14.02
CA GLN A 133 10.83 3.73 -13.27
C GLN A 133 12.01 4.54 -13.84
N ARG A 134 13.13 3.91 -14.19
CA ARG A 134 14.27 4.58 -14.84
C ARG A 134 13.90 5.20 -16.17
N ALA A 135 13.10 4.51 -16.98
CA ALA A 135 12.62 5.05 -18.24
C ALA A 135 11.71 6.28 -18.02
N THR A 136 10.76 6.19 -17.08
CA THR A 136 9.87 7.30 -16.71
C THR A 136 10.64 8.50 -16.16
N LEU A 137 11.69 8.25 -15.37
CA LEU A 137 12.43 9.28 -14.61
C LEU A 137 13.78 9.65 -15.27
N ALA A 138 14.00 9.29 -16.53
CA ALA A 138 15.28 9.47 -17.21
C ALA A 138 15.75 10.94 -17.24
N ALA A 139 14.82 11.89 -17.32
CA ALA A 139 15.11 13.33 -17.28
C ALA A 139 15.56 13.86 -15.91
N HIS A 140 15.39 13.07 -14.85
CA HIS A 140 15.69 13.43 -13.45
C HIS A 140 16.68 12.45 -12.81
N ALA A 141 17.50 11.77 -13.63
CA ALA A 141 18.44 10.75 -13.17
C ALA A 141 19.53 11.28 -12.19
N ASP A 142 19.73 12.60 -12.14
CA ASP A 142 20.62 13.29 -11.21
C ASP A 142 20.03 13.44 -9.80
N VAL A 143 18.69 13.44 -9.69
CA VAL A 143 17.96 13.58 -8.42
C VAL A 143 17.50 12.22 -7.89
N VAL A 144 17.14 11.29 -8.79
CA VAL A 144 16.51 10.01 -8.42
C VAL A 144 17.55 8.94 -8.07
N ARG A 145 17.30 8.20 -6.99
CA ARG A 145 18.13 7.07 -6.54
C ARG A 145 17.24 5.88 -6.18
N TRP A 146 17.76 4.67 -6.34
CA TRP A 146 17.10 3.43 -5.91
C TRP A 146 17.93 2.76 -4.83
N VAL A 147 17.28 2.23 -3.80
CA VAL A 147 17.95 1.50 -2.72
C VAL A 147 17.33 0.13 -2.50
N ASP A 148 18.18 -0.85 -2.20
CA ASP A 148 17.77 -2.23 -1.85
C ASP A 148 17.46 -2.37 -0.36
N ALA A 149 17.95 -1.45 0.46
CA ALA A 149 17.77 -1.46 1.91
C ALA A 149 17.68 -0.02 2.43
N LEU A 150 16.92 0.14 3.52
CA LEU A 150 16.84 1.43 4.20
C LEU A 150 18.17 1.75 4.90
N PRO A 151 18.64 3.01 4.83
CA PRO A 151 19.79 3.43 5.61
C PRO A 151 19.46 3.40 7.11
N GLU A 152 20.49 3.44 7.97
CA GLU A 152 20.30 3.53 9.43
C GLU A 152 19.54 4.79 9.86
N ARG A 153 19.64 5.87 9.08
CA ARG A 153 18.99 7.15 9.33
C ARG A 153 18.40 7.70 8.05
N MET A 154 17.16 8.16 8.13
CA MET A 154 16.43 8.82 7.07
C MET A 154 16.04 10.22 7.53
N GLU A 155 16.23 11.19 6.64
CA GLU A 155 15.70 12.54 6.79
C GLU A 155 14.97 12.91 5.50
N GLY A 156 13.79 13.52 5.62
CA GLY A 156 12.98 13.89 4.45
C GLY A 156 11.51 13.52 4.58
N VAL A 157 10.78 13.73 3.49
CA VAL A 157 9.37 13.37 3.39
C VAL A 157 9.22 11.97 2.80
N VAL A 158 8.51 11.10 3.49
CA VAL A 158 8.22 9.73 3.06
C VAL A 158 6.83 9.68 2.44
N LEU A 159 6.71 8.99 1.30
CA LEU A 159 5.47 8.72 0.60
C LEU A 159 5.29 7.20 0.48
N GLY A 160 4.08 6.72 0.72
CA GLY A 160 3.65 5.38 0.35
C GLY A 160 2.20 5.44 -0.15
N ASN A 161 2.00 5.19 -1.44
CA ASN A 161 0.68 5.15 -2.05
C ASN A 161 0.36 3.72 -2.46
N GLU A 162 -0.67 3.11 -1.87
CA GLU A 162 -1.08 1.72 -2.14
C GLU A 162 0.10 0.75 -1.92
N VAL A 163 0.64 0.80 -0.70
CA VAL A 163 1.80 0.01 -0.27
C VAL A 163 1.44 -0.86 0.93
N LEU A 164 0.57 -0.36 1.82
CA LEU A 164 0.23 -1.05 3.04
C LEU A 164 -0.74 -2.21 2.75
N ASP A 165 -1.64 -2.03 1.77
CA ASP A 165 -2.63 -3.04 1.37
C ASP A 165 -2.02 -4.30 0.76
N ALA A 166 -0.88 -4.16 0.08
CA ALA A 166 -0.13 -5.25 -0.52
C ALA A 166 0.76 -6.00 0.49
N MET A 167 0.91 -5.49 1.72
CA MET A 167 1.72 -6.18 2.73
C MET A 167 1.03 -7.47 3.21
N PRO A 168 1.78 -8.57 3.39
CA PRO A 168 1.17 -9.83 3.78
C PRO A 168 0.40 -9.78 5.11
N VAL A 169 -0.81 -10.32 5.10
CA VAL A 169 -1.70 -10.38 6.26
C VAL A 169 -1.87 -11.80 6.77
N GLN A 170 -2.16 -11.96 8.06
CA GLN A 170 -2.57 -13.25 8.63
C GLN A 170 -4.10 -13.31 8.69
N LEU A 171 -4.67 -14.49 8.44
CA LEU A 171 -6.11 -14.69 8.47
C LEU A 171 -6.53 -15.36 9.77
N LEU A 172 -7.50 -14.75 10.44
CA LEU A 172 -8.19 -15.33 11.58
C LEU A 172 -9.63 -15.65 11.19
N ALA A 173 -10.03 -16.89 11.44
CA ALA A 173 -11.41 -17.33 11.29
C ALA A 173 -12.00 -17.66 12.66
N ARG A 174 -13.18 -17.14 12.97
CA ARG A 174 -14.02 -17.62 14.05
C ARG A 174 -14.96 -18.66 13.47
N VAL A 175 -14.87 -19.91 13.95
CA VAL A 175 -15.72 -21.02 13.52
C VAL A 175 -16.34 -21.65 14.75
N GLY A 176 -17.68 -21.66 14.83
CA GLY A 176 -18.39 -22.19 16.00
C GLY A 176 -18.00 -21.49 17.32
N GLY A 177 -17.74 -20.19 17.25
CA GLY A 177 -17.34 -19.36 18.40
C GLY A 177 -15.86 -19.42 18.79
N VAL A 178 -15.04 -20.24 18.12
CA VAL A 178 -13.62 -20.40 18.42
C VAL A 178 -12.78 -19.76 17.32
N TRP A 179 -11.79 -18.95 17.70
CA TRP A 179 -10.81 -18.40 16.76
C TRP A 179 -9.75 -19.44 16.40
N VAL A 180 -9.50 -19.56 15.10
CA VAL A 180 -8.48 -20.39 14.47
C VAL A 180 -7.72 -19.53 13.46
N GLU A 181 -6.47 -19.89 13.20
CA GLU A 181 -5.69 -19.28 12.14
C GLU A 181 -5.97 -20.01 10.83
N ARG A 182 -6.31 -19.25 9.79
CA ARG A 182 -6.55 -19.77 8.45
C ARG A 182 -5.28 -19.64 7.62
N GLY A 183 -4.77 -20.79 7.20
CA GLY A 183 -3.63 -20.89 6.30
C GLY A 183 -3.95 -21.67 5.03
N VAL A 184 -2.90 -22.11 4.34
CA VAL A 184 -2.98 -22.78 3.04
C VAL A 184 -2.33 -24.16 3.13
N ALA A 185 -3.02 -25.16 2.61
CA ALA A 185 -2.52 -26.53 2.47
C ALA A 185 -2.60 -27.00 1.02
N TRP A 186 -1.92 -28.11 0.73
CA TRP A 186 -1.97 -28.76 -0.57
C TRP A 186 -2.76 -30.07 -0.47
N HIS A 187 -3.85 -30.18 -1.21
CA HIS A 187 -4.71 -31.37 -1.19
C HIS A 187 -5.31 -31.63 -2.57
N SER A 188 -5.34 -32.89 -3.01
CA SER A 188 -5.95 -33.29 -4.29
C SER A 188 -5.53 -32.42 -5.50
N ASN A 189 -4.23 -32.13 -5.57
CA ASN A 189 -3.59 -31.34 -6.63
C ASN A 189 -4.08 -29.88 -6.75
N GLN A 190 -4.50 -29.28 -5.64
CA GLN A 190 -4.91 -27.88 -5.54
C GLN A 190 -4.55 -27.29 -4.17
N LEU A 191 -4.39 -25.98 -4.12
CA LEU A 191 -4.28 -25.23 -2.87
C LEU A 191 -5.66 -25.14 -2.23
N VAL A 192 -5.73 -25.37 -0.92
CA VAL A 192 -6.98 -25.32 -0.14
C VAL A 192 -6.77 -24.52 1.14
N TRP A 193 -7.84 -23.90 1.62
CA TRP A 193 -7.88 -23.33 2.95
C TRP A 193 -7.76 -24.44 4.01
N ALA A 194 -6.96 -24.19 5.03
CA ALA A 194 -6.80 -25.11 6.15
C ALA A 194 -6.64 -24.32 7.46
N ASP A 195 -7.49 -24.62 8.43
CA ASP A 195 -7.53 -23.91 9.71
C ASP A 195 -6.74 -24.67 10.78
N ARG A 196 -6.04 -23.95 11.66
CA ARG A 196 -5.30 -24.50 12.81
C ARG A 196 -5.63 -23.74 14.11
N PRO A 197 -5.57 -24.40 15.29
CA PRO A 197 -5.71 -23.71 16.56
C PRO A 197 -4.69 -22.59 16.72
N THR A 198 -5.09 -21.45 17.27
CA THR A 198 -4.22 -20.30 17.51
C THR A 198 -4.65 -19.51 18.74
N ASP A 199 -3.70 -18.81 19.35
CA ASP A 199 -3.95 -17.82 20.40
C ASP A 199 -4.11 -16.40 19.83
N LEU A 200 -3.84 -16.20 18.53
CA LEU A 200 -4.02 -14.92 17.86
C LEU A 200 -5.49 -14.48 17.87
N ARG A 201 -5.72 -13.18 18.06
CA ARG A 201 -7.04 -12.57 18.09
C ARG A 201 -7.03 -11.25 17.31
N PRO A 202 -8.17 -10.81 16.76
CA PRO A 202 -8.30 -9.43 16.34
C PRO A 202 -7.99 -8.48 17.52
N PRO A 203 -7.48 -7.27 17.25
CA PRO A 203 -7.10 -6.32 18.30
C PRO A 203 -8.29 -5.86 19.15
N VAL A 204 -9.50 -5.96 18.60
CA VAL A 204 -10.77 -5.66 19.28
C VAL A 204 -11.68 -6.88 19.29
N GLU A 205 -12.53 -6.97 20.30
CA GLU A 205 -13.56 -8.00 20.34
C GLU A 205 -14.55 -7.80 19.18
N VAL A 206 -14.78 -8.85 18.39
CA VAL A 206 -15.75 -8.84 17.29
C VAL A 206 -17.11 -9.32 17.81
N PRO A 207 -18.14 -8.46 17.90
CA PRO A 207 -19.43 -8.85 18.42
C PRO A 207 -20.13 -9.93 17.59
N GLY A 208 -20.99 -10.72 18.25
CA GLY A 208 -21.81 -11.75 17.64
C GLY A 208 -21.25 -13.17 17.76
N GLU A 209 -22.03 -14.15 17.35
CA GLU A 209 -21.70 -15.58 17.46
C GLU A 209 -21.50 -16.25 16.08
N HIS A 210 -21.74 -15.51 14.99
CA HIS A 210 -21.60 -16.02 13.63
C HIS A 210 -20.13 -16.24 13.26
N ASP A 211 -19.93 -17.12 12.27
CA ASP A 211 -18.63 -17.34 11.67
C ASP A 211 -18.11 -16.03 11.07
N TYR A 212 -16.83 -15.76 11.30
CA TYR A 212 -16.21 -14.48 10.95
C TYR A 212 -14.82 -14.74 10.39
N LEU A 213 -14.47 -14.13 9.26
CA LEU A 213 -13.12 -14.13 8.71
C LEU A 213 -12.59 -12.70 8.73
N THR A 214 -11.33 -12.53 9.10
CA THR A 214 -10.67 -11.23 9.08
C THR A 214 -9.16 -11.34 8.98
N GLU A 215 -8.53 -10.20 8.75
CA GLU A 215 -7.10 -10.04 8.64
C GLU A 215 -6.55 -9.35 9.90
N ILE A 216 -5.34 -9.74 10.30
CA ILE A 216 -4.46 -8.91 11.14
C ILE A 216 -3.20 -8.56 10.34
N HIS A 217 -2.57 -7.43 10.66
CA HIS A 217 -1.59 -6.78 9.77
C HIS A 217 -0.18 -6.65 10.38
N PRO A 218 0.42 -7.74 10.92
CA PRO A 218 1.68 -7.66 11.63
C PRO A 218 2.82 -7.10 10.76
N GLN A 219 2.78 -7.34 9.44
CA GLN A 219 3.84 -6.88 8.53
C GLN A 219 3.73 -5.38 8.23
N ALA A 220 2.52 -4.86 8.04
CA ALA A 220 2.30 -3.42 7.87
C ALA A 220 2.69 -2.65 9.14
N GLU A 221 2.34 -3.18 10.30
CA GLU A 221 2.78 -2.61 11.58
C GLU A 221 4.31 -2.70 11.76
N ALA A 222 4.93 -3.83 11.41
CA ALA A 222 6.39 -3.98 11.48
C ALA A 222 7.12 -3.03 10.52
N PHE A 223 6.54 -2.77 9.35
CA PHE A 223 7.04 -1.77 8.41
C PHE A 223 6.99 -0.36 9.03
N VAL A 224 5.88 0.02 9.66
CA VAL A 224 5.74 1.31 10.35
C VAL A 224 6.73 1.43 11.51
N ARG A 225 6.92 0.37 12.30
CA ARG A 225 7.94 0.33 13.37
C ARG A 225 9.36 0.48 12.81
N THR A 226 9.64 -0.14 11.67
CA THR A 226 10.92 0.02 10.97
C THR A 226 11.11 1.46 10.49
N LEU A 227 10.06 2.08 9.93
CA LEU A 227 10.12 3.48 9.54
C LEU A 227 10.39 4.40 10.74
N ALA A 228 9.74 4.16 11.87
CA ALA A 228 9.93 4.91 13.10
C ALA A 228 11.38 4.87 13.61
N ASP A 229 12.01 3.69 13.54
CA ASP A 229 13.43 3.51 13.89
C ASP A 229 14.36 4.34 12.99
N ARG A 230 14.05 4.43 11.68
CA ARG A 230 14.93 5.07 10.69
C ARG A 230 14.67 6.56 10.49
N LEU A 231 13.42 7.02 10.53
CA LEU A 231 13.05 8.40 10.23
C LEU A 231 13.41 9.32 11.41
N GLN A 232 14.49 10.07 11.29
CA GLN A 232 14.99 10.95 12.35
C GLN A 232 14.41 12.36 12.29
N ARG A 233 14.18 12.87 11.07
CA ARG A 233 13.60 14.19 10.83
C ARG A 233 12.78 14.19 9.54
N GLY A 234 11.55 14.68 9.59
CA GLY A 234 10.67 14.66 8.42
C GLY A 234 9.23 14.27 8.77
N ALA A 235 8.49 13.84 7.75
CA ALA A 235 7.12 13.35 7.89
C ALA A 235 6.84 12.26 6.86
N ALA A 236 5.96 11.33 7.16
CA ALA A 236 5.52 10.26 6.28
C ALA A 236 4.04 10.38 5.98
N PHE A 237 3.65 10.17 4.73
CA PHE A 237 2.26 10.17 4.28
C PHE A 237 1.95 8.84 3.60
N PHE A 238 0.99 8.11 4.17
CA PHE A 238 0.49 6.86 3.62
C PHE A 238 -0.93 7.05 3.10
N LEU A 239 -1.14 6.72 1.84
CA LEU A 239 -2.41 6.82 1.13
C LEU A 239 -2.83 5.41 0.74
N ASP A 240 -3.95 4.95 1.30
CA ASP A 240 -4.39 3.58 1.11
C ASP A 240 -5.87 3.40 1.42
N TYR A 241 -6.47 2.30 0.98
CA TYR A 241 -7.89 2.00 1.23
C TYR A 241 -8.06 1.15 2.50
N GLY A 242 -8.95 1.63 3.37
CA GLY A 242 -9.13 0.98 4.67
C GLY A 242 -9.91 1.81 5.67
N PHE A 243 -9.87 1.36 6.92
CA PHE A 243 -10.79 1.80 7.97
C PHE A 243 -10.11 1.86 9.34
N PRO A 244 -10.65 2.64 10.30
CA PRO A 244 -10.39 2.45 11.72
C PRO A 244 -10.96 1.11 12.23
N GLU A 245 -10.49 0.65 13.38
CA GLU A 245 -10.84 -0.67 13.95
C GLU A 245 -12.35 -0.92 14.07
N ALA A 246 -13.11 0.09 14.51
CA ALA A 246 -14.57 -0.02 14.67
C ALA A 246 -15.31 -0.32 13.35
N GLU A 247 -14.77 0.11 12.21
CA GLU A 247 -15.31 -0.10 10.88
C GLU A 247 -14.66 -1.33 10.19
N TYR A 248 -13.39 -1.60 10.49
CA TYR A 248 -12.65 -2.75 9.98
C TYR A 248 -13.22 -4.06 10.54
N PHE A 249 -13.42 -4.12 11.86
CA PHE A 249 -13.90 -5.32 12.58
C PHE A 249 -15.42 -5.28 12.85
N HIS A 250 -16.15 -4.47 12.10
CA HIS A 250 -17.60 -4.36 12.22
C HIS A 250 -18.28 -5.73 12.00
N PRO A 251 -19.32 -6.12 12.77
CA PRO A 251 -19.93 -7.46 12.67
C PRO A 251 -20.41 -7.89 11.27
N GLN A 252 -20.78 -6.93 10.42
CA GLN A 252 -21.17 -7.19 9.02
C GLN A 252 -19.96 -7.43 8.09
N ARG A 253 -18.76 -7.02 8.53
CA ARG A 253 -17.40 -7.29 8.03
C ARG A 253 -16.97 -8.76 8.01
N HIS A 254 -17.89 -9.72 8.02
CA HIS A 254 -17.60 -11.09 8.44
C HIS A 254 -16.91 -11.97 7.39
N MET A 255 -16.66 -11.44 6.18
CA MET A 255 -15.94 -12.13 5.11
C MET A 255 -14.52 -11.59 4.91
N GLY A 256 -14.05 -10.70 5.78
CA GLY A 256 -12.76 -10.04 5.65
C GLY A 256 -12.74 -9.02 4.51
N THR A 257 -11.54 -8.69 4.09
CA THR A 257 -11.27 -7.69 3.05
C THR A 257 -10.26 -8.14 2.01
N VAL A 258 -9.74 -9.38 2.12
CA VAL A 258 -8.87 -9.95 1.08
C VAL A 258 -9.56 -9.91 -0.28
N MET A 259 -8.89 -9.30 -1.25
CA MET A 259 -9.35 -9.19 -2.63
C MET A 259 -8.19 -9.51 -3.57
N CYS A 260 -8.51 -10.06 -4.73
CA CYS A 260 -7.56 -10.34 -5.79
C CYS A 260 -7.91 -9.56 -7.05
N HIS A 261 -6.90 -9.04 -7.73
CA HIS A 261 -7.08 -8.25 -8.95
C HIS A 261 -6.25 -8.82 -10.10
N HIS A 262 -6.89 -9.05 -11.25
CA HIS A 262 -6.24 -9.49 -12.47
C HIS A 262 -7.05 -9.06 -13.70
N ALA A 263 -6.39 -8.43 -14.66
CA ALA A 263 -6.95 -7.92 -15.92
C ALA A 263 -8.23 -7.09 -15.72
N HIS A 264 -8.24 -6.16 -14.75
CA HIS A 264 -9.38 -5.32 -14.38
C HIS A 264 -10.61 -6.10 -13.88
N ARG A 265 -10.40 -7.33 -13.40
CA ARG A 265 -11.42 -8.13 -12.70
C ARG A 265 -10.99 -8.35 -11.27
N SER A 266 -11.97 -8.39 -10.37
CA SER A 266 -11.77 -8.70 -8.98
C SER A 266 -12.49 -9.99 -8.57
N ASP A 267 -11.86 -10.75 -7.69
CA ASP A 267 -12.45 -11.91 -7.02
C ASP A 267 -11.80 -12.14 -5.66
N SER A 268 -12.39 -12.98 -4.83
CA SER A 268 -11.95 -13.21 -3.45
C SER A 268 -11.11 -14.48 -3.27
N ASN A 269 -10.59 -15.10 -4.35
CA ASN A 269 -9.87 -16.36 -4.26
C ASN A 269 -8.37 -16.21 -4.60
N PRO A 270 -7.50 -16.06 -3.59
CA PRO A 270 -6.06 -15.93 -3.78
C PRO A 270 -5.37 -17.26 -4.11
N LEU A 271 -6.05 -18.40 -3.98
CA LEU A 271 -5.47 -19.74 -4.15
C LEU A 271 -5.44 -20.20 -5.62
N VAL A 272 -5.97 -19.41 -6.53
CA VAL A 272 -6.01 -19.68 -7.98
C VAL A 272 -5.18 -18.64 -8.74
N ASP A 273 -4.58 -19.07 -9.86
CA ASP A 273 -3.69 -18.25 -10.71
C ASP A 273 -2.58 -17.54 -9.90
N VAL A 274 -2.00 -18.25 -8.93
CA VAL A 274 -0.98 -17.72 -8.01
C VAL A 274 0.18 -17.10 -8.78
N GLY A 275 0.53 -15.86 -8.43
CA GLY A 275 1.56 -15.05 -9.11
C GLY A 275 1.09 -14.31 -10.35
N GLN A 276 -0.13 -14.56 -10.84
CA GLN A 276 -0.76 -13.76 -11.91
C GLN A 276 -1.71 -12.70 -11.37
N LYS A 277 -2.19 -12.87 -10.14
CA LYS A 277 -3.07 -11.91 -9.49
C LYS A 277 -2.33 -11.11 -8.44
N ASP A 278 -2.71 -9.85 -8.33
CA ASP A 278 -2.49 -9.12 -7.11
C ASP A 278 -3.38 -9.68 -6.00
N ILE A 279 -2.92 -9.57 -4.76
CA ILE A 279 -3.63 -9.97 -3.55
C ILE A 279 -3.45 -8.82 -2.58
N THR A 280 -4.55 -8.27 -2.09
CA THR A 280 -4.53 -7.13 -1.18
C THR A 280 -5.52 -7.34 -0.05
N ALA A 281 -5.30 -6.62 1.04
CA ALA A 281 -6.28 -6.47 2.12
C ALA A 281 -6.43 -5.00 2.46
N HIS A 282 -7.61 -4.59 2.93
CA HIS A 282 -7.75 -3.21 3.39
C HIS A 282 -6.83 -2.94 4.58
N VAL A 283 -6.48 -1.68 4.78
CA VAL A 283 -5.62 -1.25 5.88
C VAL A 283 -6.43 -1.05 7.16
N ASN A 284 -5.97 -1.62 8.28
CA ASN A 284 -6.39 -1.23 9.62
C ASN A 284 -5.61 0.03 10.05
N PHE A 285 -6.20 1.22 9.86
CA PHE A 285 -5.53 2.48 10.17
C PHE A 285 -5.33 2.72 11.67
N THR A 286 -6.17 2.14 12.53
CA THR A 286 -5.96 2.17 13.98
C THR A 286 -4.68 1.40 14.33
N GLY A 287 -4.51 0.19 13.79
CA GLY A 287 -3.29 -0.60 13.97
C GLY A 287 -2.03 0.12 13.48
N ILE A 288 -2.09 0.78 12.33
CA ILE A 288 -0.99 1.61 11.80
C ILE A 288 -0.65 2.78 12.75
N ALA A 289 -1.67 3.48 13.25
CA ALA A 289 -1.50 4.59 14.18
C ALA A 289 -0.87 4.15 15.51
N LEU A 290 -1.36 3.04 16.08
CA LEU A 290 -0.82 2.47 17.32
C LEU A 290 0.62 1.99 17.13
N ALA A 291 0.92 1.27 16.04
CA ALA A 291 2.27 0.82 15.74
C ALA A 291 3.26 2.00 15.58
N ALA A 292 2.80 3.12 15.02
CA ALA A 292 3.59 4.34 14.93
C ALA A 292 3.85 4.97 16.31
N GLN A 293 2.80 5.12 17.13
CA GLN A 293 2.87 5.71 18.46
C GLN A 293 3.75 4.89 19.42
N ASP A 294 3.59 3.57 19.42
CA ASP A 294 4.39 2.65 20.23
C ASP A 294 5.87 2.71 19.87
N ALA A 295 6.18 3.05 18.61
CA ALA A 295 7.54 3.23 18.12
C ALA A 295 8.06 4.68 18.19
N GLY A 296 7.28 5.61 18.75
CA GLY A 296 7.70 7.00 19.02
C GLY A 296 7.42 8.00 17.89
N LEU A 297 6.65 7.64 16.86
CA LEU A 297 6.11 8.59 15.89
C LEU A 297 4.78 9.17 16.39
N GLN A 298 4.53 10.44 16.04
CA GLN A 298 3.27 11.13 16.26
C GLN A 298 2.34 10.94 15.05
N VAL A 299 1.04 10.76 15.31
CA VAL A 299 0.00 10.83 14.28
C VAL A 299 -0.34 12.29 14.05
N MET A 300 0.09 12.82 12.91
CA MET A 300 -0.10 14.22 12.51
C MET A 300 -1.48 14.50 11.94
N GLY A 301 -2.18 13.46 11.49
CA GLY A 301 -3.54 13.55 11.00
C GLY A 301 -4.00 12.26 10.31
N TYR A 302 -5.32 12.10 10.21
CA TYR A 302 -5.98 11.00 9.52
C TYR A 302 -7.28 11.48 8.90
N THR A 303 -7.49 11.28 7.60
CA THR A 303 -8.73 11.71 6.92
C THR A 303 -8.98 10.90 5.65
N SER A 304 -10.11 11.13 4.97
CA SER A 304 -10.37 10.51 3.67
C SER A 304 -9.58 11.19 2.55
N GLN A 305 -9.25 10.44 1.49
CA GLN A 305 -8.49 10.96 0.35
C GLN A 305 -9.14 12.20 -0.25
N GLY A 306 -10.47 12.17 -0.46
CA GLY A 306 -11.19 13.31 -1.02
C GLY A 306 -11.01 14.57 -0.17
N ARG A 307 -11.07 14.43 1.16
CA ARG A 307 -10.85 15.56 2.08
C ARG A 307 -9.41 16.05 2.03
N PHE A 308 -8.44 15.13 2.07
CA PHE A 308 -7.02 15.44 2.00
C PHE A 308 -6.65 16.22 0.73
N LEU A 309 -7.12 15.76 -0.43
CA LEU A 309 -6.85 16.39 -1.72
C LEU A 309 -7.51 17.77 -1.85
N LEU A 310 -8.75 17.92 -1.36
CA LEU A 310 -9.43 19.22 -1.31
C LEU A 310 -8.67 20.22 -0.45
N ASN A 311 -8.29 19.82 0.77
CA ASN A 311 -7.56 20.68 1.69
C ASN A 311 -6.16 21.05 1.16
N SER A 312 -5.53 20.14 0.42
CA SER A 312 -4.25 20.35 -0.25
C SER A 312 -4.36 21.20 -1.53
N GLY A 313 -5.58 21.64 -1.89
CA GLY A 313 -5.82 22.62 -2.94
C GLY A 313 -5.95 22.06 -4.34
N MET A 314 -6.42 20.80 -4.47
CA MET A 314 -6.68 20.16 -5.77
C MET A 314 -7.60 21.00 -6.67
N LEU A 315 -8.64 21.65 -6.13
CA LEU A 315 -9.55 22.49 -6.91
C LEU A 315 -8.86 23.71 -7.53
N THR A 316 -7.85 24.27 -6.85
CA THR A 316 -7.05 25.38 -7.39
C THR A 316 -6.21 24.90 -8.57
N LEU A 317 -5.58 23.74 -8.44
CA LEU A 317 -4.77 23.13 -9.51
C LEU A 317 -5.63 22.71 -10.71
N ALA A 318 -6.89 22.35 -10.48
CA ALA A 318 -7.82 21.93 -11.51
C ALA A 318 -8.43 23.10 -12.32
N GLN A 319 -8.16 24.36 -12.00
CA GLN A 319 -8.73 25.50 -12.72
C GLN A 319 -8.37 25.53 -14.21
N SER A 320 -7.18 25.03 -14.56
CA SER A 320 -6.71 24.90 -15.94
C SER A 320 -6.87 23.48 -16.51
N ALA A 321 -7.54 22.58 -15.78
CA ALA A 321 -7.67 21.19 -16.18
C ALA A 321 -8.68 21.03 -17.33
N ASP A 322 -8.37 20.11 -18.25
CA ASP A 322 -9.30 19.75 -19.32
C ASP A 322 -10.48 18.89 -18.81
N ALA A 323 -11.44 18.58 -19.68
CA ALA A 323 -12.60 17.79 -19.32
C ALA A 323 -12.25 16.37 -18.82
N ARG A 324 -11.20 15.76 -19.35
CA ARG A 324 -10.75 14.41 -18.96
C ARG A 324 -10.12 14.45 -17.57
N GLN A 325 -9.22 15.39 -17.33
CA GLN A 325 -8.58 15.60 -16.04
C GLN A 325 -9.62 15.92 -14.96
N ASN A 326 -10.64 16.74 -15.28
CA ASN A 326 -11.75 17.01 -14.38
C ASN A 326 -12.57 15.75 -14.06
N ALA A 327 -12.87 14.91 -15.05
CA ALA A 327 -13.57 13.65 -14.80
C ALA A 327 -12.77 12.70 -13.89
N MET A 328 -11.45 12.61 -14.08
CA MET A 328 -10.58 11.80 -13.22
C MET A 328 -10.42 12.41 -11.82
N MET A 329 -10.36 13.74 -11.70
CA MET A 329 -10.40 14.42 -10.41
C MET A 329 -11.68 14.07 -9.63
N GLN A 330 -12.84 14.05 -10.29
CA GLN A 330 -14.10 13.66 -9.63
C GLN A 330 -14.04 12.23 -9.08
N LYS A 331 -13.39 11.28 -9.77
CA LYS A 331 -13.17 9.92 -9.23
C LYS A 331 -12.30 9.91 -7.96
N LEU A 332 -11.27 10.76 -7.91
CA LEU A 332 -10.40 10.87 -6.74
C LEU A 332 -11.11 11.49 -5.52
N LEU A 333 -12.13 12.32 -5.74
CA LEU A 333 -12.80 13.12 -4.71
C LEU A 333 -14.14 12.55 -4.24
N ASN A 334 -14.90 11.90 -5.11
CA ASN A 334 -16.27 11.49 -4.80
C ASN A 334 -16.32 10.28 -3.86
N GLU A 335 -17.24 10.32 -2.90
CA GLU A 335 -17.38 9.31 -1.85
C GLU A 335 -17.70 7.90 -2.38
N HIS A 336 -18.47 7.81 -3.48
CA HIS A 336 -18.84 6.54 -4.11
C HIS A 336 -17.74 5.97 -5.02
N GLU A 337 -16.62 6.68 -5.17
CA GLU A 337 -15.44 6.27 -5.92
C GLU A 337 -14.28 6.10 -4.92
N MET A 338 -13.16 6.80 -5.10
CA MET A 338 -11.98 6.68 -4.24
C MET A 338 -12.02 7.63 -3.04
N GLY A 339 -12.87 8.66 -3.07
CA GLY A 339 -12.79 9.80 -2.17
C GLY A 339 -13.02 9.49 -0.69
N GLU A 340 -13.83 8.47 -0.39
CA GLU A 340 -14.12 8.04 0.99
C GLU A 340 -13.42 6.73 1.35
N LEU A 341 -13.35 5.76 0.44
CA LEU A 341 -12.72 4.47 0.70
C LEU A 341 -11.22 4.62 1.00
N PHE A 342 -10.51 5.41 0.19
CA PHE A 342 -9.11 5.75 0.43
C PHE A 342 -8.99 6.74 1.58
N LYS A 343 -7.98 6.55 2.39
CA LYS A 343 -7.62 7.39 3.54
C LYS A 343 -6.18 7.84 3.40
N VAL A 344 -5.86 8.90 4.12
CA VAL A 344 -4.48 9.37 4.28
C VAL A 344 -4.19 9.44 5.77
N ILE A 345 -3.07 8.86 6.18
CA ILE A 345 -2.50 9.05 7.52
C ILE A 345 -1.13 9.70 7.40
N ALA A 346 -0.86 10.67 8.26
CA ALA A 346 0.45 11.32 8.36
C ALA A 346 1.12 11.01 9.69
N LEU A 347 2.40 10.65 9.63
CA LEU A 347 3.22 10.30 10.77
C LEU A 347 4.49 11.16 10.80
N ALA A 348 5.02 11.50 11.97
CA ALA A 348 6.28 12.23 12.06
C ALA A 348 7.01 11.94 13.39
N PRO A 349 8.35 11.97 13.45
CA PRO A 349 9.07 11.97 14.72
C PRO A 349 8.61 13.14 15.58
N ASP A 350 8.59 12.97 16.91
CA ASP A 350 8.06 13.99 17.84
C ASP A 350 8.62 15.40 17.61
N ALA A 351 9.94 15.52 17.42
CA ALA A 351 10.58 16.80 17.14
C ALA A 351 10.17 17.43 15.80
N SER A 352 9.76 16.61 14.82
CA SER A 352 9.28 17.07 13.51
C SER A 352 7.78 17.36 13.49
N ALA A 353 7.04 16.88 14.48
CA ALA A 353 5.59 17.00 14.59
C ALA A 353 5.11 18.37 15.13
N GLN A 354 6.03 19.17 15.68
CA GLN A 354 5.67 20.38 16.43
C GLN A 354 5.62 21.62 15.54
N GLY A 355 4.68 22.53 15.82
CA GLY A 355 4.67 23.89 15.24
C GLY A 355 4.00 24.03 13.87
N TRP A 356 3.38 22.97 13.34
CA TRP A 356 2.63 23.02 12.08
C TRP A 356 1.50 21.98 12.04
N VAL A 357 0.52 22.20 11.17
CA VAL A 357 -0.56 21.25 10.88
C VAL A 357 -0.48 20.93 9.38
N PRO A 358 -0.41 19.65 8.96
CA PRO A 358 -0.32 19.35 7.55
C PRO A 358 -1.59 19.79 6.82
N LEU A 359 -1.42 20.45 5.66
CA LEU A 359 -2.50 21.03 4.85
C LEU A 359 -3.68 20.08 4.69
N GLY A 360 -3.40 18.82 4.35
CA GLY A 360 -4.39 17.78 4.11
C GLY A 360 -5.36 17.53 5.26
N PHE A 361 -4.99 17.86 6.50
CA PHE A 361 -5.79 17.62 7.70
C PHE A 361 -6.36 18.89 8.32
N ALA A 362 -6.20 20.06 7.68
CA ALA A 362 -6.65 21.34 8.23
C ALA A 362 -8.17 21.39 8.50
N VAL A 363 -8.98 20.64 7.73
CA VAL A 363 -10.43 20.53 7.92
C VAL A 363 -10.89 19.09 7.79
N GLY A 364 -11.75 18.64 8.70
CA GLY A 364 -12.32 17.29 8.64
C GLY A 364 -11.29 16.19 8.94
N ASP A 365 -10.31 16.49 9.79
CA ASP A 365 -9.48 15.46 10.41
C ASP A 365 -10.33 14.50 11.24
N ARG A 366 -9.97 13.22 11.18
CA ARG A 366 -10.67 12.09 11.77
C ARG A 366 -9.78 11.30 12.72
N THR A 367 -8.66 11.86 13.19
CA THR A 367 -7.75 11.18 14.13
C THR A 367 -8.49 10.73 15.40
N HIS A 368 -9.52 11.46 15.83
CA HIS A 368 -10.40 11.09 16.94
C HIS A 368 -11.24 9.80 16.72
N ARG A 369 -11.23 9.24 15.52
CA ARG A 369 -11.90 7.98 15.16
C ARG A 369 -10.96 6.79 15.08
N LEU A 370 -9.65 7.02 15.14
CA LEU A 370 -8.65 5.96 15.17
C LEU A 370 -8.69 5.23 16.50
#